data_AF-A0A2V7ULJ9-F1
#
_entry.id   AF-A0A2V7ULJ9-F1
#
_cell.length_a   1.000
_cell.length_b   1.000
_cell.length_c   1.000
_cell.angle_alpha   90.00
_cell.angle_beta   90.00
_cell.angle_gamma   90.00
#
_symmetry.space_group_name_H-M   'P 1'
#
loop_
_entity.id
_entity.type
_entity.pdbx_description
1 polymer ?
#
loop_
_entity_poly.entity_id
_entity_poly.type
_entity_poly.pdbx_seq_one_letter_code
_entity_poly.pdbx_strand_id
1 'polypeptide(L)'
;MSWKSAARRDAGGFYRWRTDHGEVRIFMTEALFAEMEESLGAQIANARRFPGVLDVAVTPDAHHGYGVPVGCVIATSGTLAMGPVGYDIGCGIAALRSDVPRPEATHEKVREFSRRVMSRVGLGAGSKGERVSRERFQEVIRGGAEALGARRGSAERDRIPVDDDWDVARDSRAWRGQEQLGSLGGGNHFIELQHDGERLWIMFHTGSRGFGHGLATDFFDKAREEHGLSRGQMDLGYFAPGSRHWRGYKNAVAAGGNYAIANRLIIGRVVGAAFA
;
A
#
# COMPACT_ATOMS: atom_id res chain seq x y z
N MET A 1 32.82 4.18 -6.65
CA MET A 1 32.84 2.73 -6.95
C MET A 1 31.40 2.25 -6.90
N SER A 2 30.91 1.57 -7.93
CA SER A 2 29.51 1.13 -8.01
C SER A 2 29.21 0.10 -6.92
N TRP A 3 28.06 0.18 -6.27
CA TRP A 3 27.63 -0.85 -5.31
C TRP A 3 27.39 -2.19 -6.01
N LYS A 4 27.04 -2.16 -7.30
CA LYS A 4 26.79 -3.34 -8.12
C LYS A 4 28.04 -4.21 -8.28
N SER A 5 29.24 -3.63 -8.27
CA SER A 5 30.49 -4.39 -8.35
C SER A 5 30.82 -5.15 -7.05
N ALA A 6 30.18 -4.80 -5.93
CA ALA A 6 30.30 -5.50 -4.65
C ALA A 6 29.24 -6.61 -4.49
N ALA A 7 28.19 -6.61 -5.30
CA ALA A 7 27.21 -7.69 -5.32
C ALA A 7 27.77 -8.95 -6.01
N ARG A 8 27.30 -10.12 -5.60
CA ARG A 8 27.70 -11.42 -6.14
C ARG A 8 26.47 -12.21 -6.55
N ARG A 9 26.49 -12.82 -7.73
CA ARG A 9 25.43 -13.72 -8.16
C ARG A 9 25.47 -14.98 -7.28
N ASP A 10 24.32 -15.35 -6.74
CA ASP A 10 24.11 -16.58 -5.99
C ASP A 10 23.57 -17.68 -6.93
N ALA A 11 23.88 -18.94 -6.63
CA ALA A 11 23.41 -20.09 -7.41
C ALA A 11 21.87 -20.22 -7.42
N GLY A 12 21.18 -19.65 -6.43
CA GLY A 12 19.72 -19.55 -6.35
C GLY A 12 19.08 -18.52 -7.30
N GLY A 13 19.84 -17.87 -8.18
CA GLY A 13 19.31 -17.01 -9.23
C GLY A 13 19.07 -15.55 -8.83
N PHE A 14 19.63 -15.11 -7.69
CA PHE A 14 19.56 -13.72 -7.21
C PHE A 14 20.96 -13.19 -6.91
N TYR A 15 21.08 -11.91 -6.55
CA TYR A 15 22.34 -11.30 -6.12
C TYR A 15 22.37 -11.14 -4.60
N ARG A 16 23.53 -11.40 -3.99
CA ARG A 16 23.83 -11.04 -2.60
C ARG A 16 24.73 -9.83 -2.57
N TRP A 17 24.40 -8.86 -1.74
CA TRP A 17 25.26 -7.72 -1.46
C TRP A 17 25.44 -7.57 0.05
N ARG A 18 26.69 -7.69 0.53
CA ARG A 18 27.03 -7.43 1.94
C ARG A 18 27.33 -5.93 2.10
N THR A 19 26.41 -5.24 2.75
CA THR A 19 26.54 -3.84 3.16
C THR A 19 27.24 -3.77 4.52
N ASP A 20 27.60 -2.56 4.97
CA ASP A 20 28.15 -2.33 6.31
C ASP A 20 27.19 -2.73 7.44
N HIS A 21 25.90 -2.89 7.14
CA HIS A 21 24.85 -3.21 8.10
C HIS A 21 24.30 -4.64 7.93
N GLY A 22 24.86 -5.43 7.02
CA GLY A 22 24.44 -6.81 6.78
C GLY A 22 24.19 -7.12 5.30
N GLU A 23 23.89 -8.38 5.03
CA GLU A 23 23.64 -8.89 3.69
C GLU A 23 22.25 -8.51 3.19
N VAL A 24 22.09 -8.22 1.89
CA VAL A 24 20.81 -8.01 1.22
C VAL A 24 20.69 -8.97 0.05
N ARG A 25 19.48 -9.53 -0.15
CA ARG A 25 19.15 -10.38 -1.29
C ARG A 25 18.43 -9.55 -2.35
N ILE A 26 18.91 -9.57 -3.58
CA ILE A 26 18.42 -8.73 -4.68
C ILE A 26 17.97 -9.65 -5.82
N PHE A 27 16.66 -9.76 -5.99
CA PHE A 27 16.03 -10.65 -6.96
C PHE A 27 15.90 -9.91 -8.29
N MET A 28 16.88 -10.09 -9.16
CA MET A 28 16.97 -9.45 -10.46
C MET A 28 17.52 -10.43 -11.49
N THR A 29 17.08 -10.29 -12.74
CA THR A 29 17.84 -10.85 -13.88
C THR A 29 19.16 -10.08 -14.04
N GLU A 30 20.10 -10.61 -14.80
CA GLU A 30 21.37 -9.91 -15.06
C GLU A 30 21.14 -8.55 -15.74
N ALA A 31 20.22 -8.50 -16.71
CA ALA A 31 19.85 -7.28 -17.42
C ALA A 31 19.26 -6.23 -16.46
N LEU A 32 18.25 -6.61 -15.66
CA LEU A 32 17.64 -5.69 -14.71
C LEU A 32 18.65 -5.19 -13.67
N PHE A 33 19.50 -6.08 -13.15
CA PHE A 33 20.53 -5.70 -12.19
C PHE A 33 21.53 -4.69 -12.77
N ALA A 34 21.94 -4.87 -14.03
CA ALA A 34 22.84 -3.94 -14.71
C ALA A 34 22.20 -2.55 -14.88
N GLU A 35 20.91 -2.50 -15.19
CA GLU A 35 20.12 -1.28 -15.41
C GLU A 35 19.74 -0.54 -14.12
N MET A 36 19.81 -1.19 -12.95
CA MET A 36 19.51 -0.53 -11.67
C MET A 36 20.34 0.75 -11.50
N GLU A 37 19.65 1.83 -11.10
CA GLU A 37 20.30 3.11 -10.83
C GLU A 37 21.34 2.98 -9.69
N GLU A 38 22.47 3.68 -9.83
CA GLU A 38 23.49 3.74 -8.78
C GLU A 38 22.95 4.36 -7.48
N SER A 39 21.99 5.29 -7.60
CA SER A 39 21.30 5.97 -6.49
C SER A 39 20.62 4.99 -5.53
N LEU A 40 20.14 3.84 -6.02
CA LEU A 40 19.42 2.83 -5.21
C LEU A 40 20.31 2.17 -4.16
N GLY A 41 21.62 2.10 -4.38
CA GLY A 41 22.54 1.43 -3.46
C GLY A 41 22.43 1.98 -2.04
N ALA A 42 22.32 3.30 -1.90
CA ALA A 42 22.16 3.94 -0.59
C ALA A 42 20.84 3.52 0.09
N GLN A 43 19.73 3.46 -0.65
CA GLN A 43 18.43 3.07 -0.11
C GLN A 43 18.38 1.58 0.26
N ILE A 44 18.98 0.73 -0.56
CA ILE A 44 19.11 -0.71 -0.29
C ILE A 44 19.95 -0.95 0.97
N ALA A 45 21.06 -0.22 1.14
CA ALA A 45 21.86 -0.31 2.36
C ALA A 45 21.12 0.22 3.60
N ASN A 46 20.35 1.30 3.45
CA ASN A 46 19.52 1.83 4.53
C ASN A 46 18.50 0.83 5.06
N ALA A 47 17.97 -0.06 4.22
CA ALA A 47 17.02 -1.10 4.63
C ALA A 47 17.58 -2.03 5.73
N ARG A 48 18.91 -2.14 5.87
CA ARG A 48 19.55 -2.88 6.97
C ARG A 48 19.80 -2.10 8.25
N ARG A 49 19.59 -0.78 8.26
CA ARG A 49 19.94 0.07 9.39
C ARG A 49 18.96 0.01 10.55
N PHE A 50 17.72 -0.44 10.32
CA PHE A 50 16.72 -0.45 11.39
C PHE A 50 17.07 -1.48 12.48
N PRO A 51 16.85 -1.16 13.77
CA PRO A 51 17.12 -2.10 14.85
C PRO A 51 16.33 -3.41 14.70
N GLY A 52 16.96 -4.55 14.96
CA GLY A 52 16.30 -5.85 14.93
C GLY A 52 15.96 -6.37 13.54
N VAL A 53 16.53 -5.81 12.47
CA VAL A 53 16.39 -6.33 11.11
C VAL A 53 17.00 -7.74 11.01
N LEU A 54 16.19 -8.69 10.53
CA LEU A 54 16.53 -10.10 10.35
C LEU A 54 16.86 -10.42 8.89
N ASP A 55 16.02 -9.93 7.96
CA ASP A 55 16.22 -10.18 6.53
C ASP A 55 15.70 -9.03 5.64
N VAL A 56 16.29 -8.86 4.45
CA VAL A 56 15.96 -7.85 3.46
C VAL A 56 16.09 -8.49 2.08
N ALA A 57 15.00 -8.39 1.35
CA ALA A 57 14.91 -8.75 -0.04
C ALA A 57 14.51 -7.51 -0.86
N VAL A 58 15.11 -7.37 -2.04
CA VAL A 58 14.76 -6.35 -3.04
C VAL A 58 14.14 -7.07 -4.24
N THR A 59 12.95 -6.63 -4.66
CA THR A 59 12.15 -7.24 -5.72
C THR A 59 12.49 -6.67 -7.10
N PRO A 60 12.11 -7.36 -8.20
CA PRO A 60 12.50 -6.95 -9.56
C PRO A 60 12.04 -5.56 -10.01
N ASP A 61 11.01 -5.02 -9.39
CA ASP A 61 10.40 -3.71 -9.67
C ASP A 61 10.97 -2.59 -8.80
N ALA A 62 12.10 -2.83 -8.14
CA ALA A 62 12.66 -1.87 -7.20
C ALA A 62 13.10 -0.57 -7.87
N HIS A 63 12.67 0.55 -7.28
CA HIS A 63 12.98 1.89 -7.75
C HIS A 63 13.01 2.87 -6.57
N HIS A 64 13.37 4.12 -6.87
CA HIS A 64 13.63 5.12 -5.84
C HIS A 64 12.39 5.33 -4.95
N GLY A 65 12.56 5.10 -3.66
CA GLY A 65 11.49 5.22 -2.67
C GLY A 65 11.76 6.30 -1.63
N TYR A 66 11.06 6.17 -0.51
CA TYR A 66 11.28 6.98 0.70
C TYR A 66 12.33 6.27 1.56
N GLY A 67 13.59 6.50 1.15
CA GLY A 67 14.91 6.17 1.73
C GLY A 67 15.22 4.71 2.03
N VAL A 68 14.22 3.84 1.90
CA VAL A 68 14.35 2.50 1.36
C VAL A 68 13.73 2.49 -0.05
N PRO A 69 14.13 1.56 -0.94
CA PRO A 69 13.54 1.51 -2.27
C PRO A 69 12.10 1.01 -2.17
N VAL A 70 11.24 1.47 -3.09
CA VAL A 70 10.01 0.73 -3.41
C VAL A 70 10.44 -0.65 -3.90
N GLY A 71 9.67 -1.70 -3.60
CA GLY A 71 10.08 -3.08 -3.91
C GLY A 71 11.13 -3.62 -2.94
N CYS A 72 11.02 -3.28 -1.65
CA CYS A 72 11.79 -3.95 -0.60
C CYS A 72 10.88 -4.68 0.39
N VAL A 73 11.38 -5.78 0.91
CA VAL A 73 10.80 -6.54 2.01
C VAL A 73 11.80 -6.52 3.14
N ILE A 74 11.39 -6.05 4.32
CA ILE A 74 12.24 -6.01 5.51
C ILE A 74 11.57 -6.85 6.61
N ALA A 75 12.20 -7.95 6.98
CA ALA A 75 11.81 -8.73 8.14
C ALA A 75 12.56 -8.21 9.37
N THR A 76 11.82 -7.95 10.46
CA THR A 76 12.39 -7.46 11.73
C THR A 76 11.90 -8.33 12.90
N SER A 77 12.62 -8.28 14.03
CA SER A 77 12.21 -8.87 15.30
C SER A 77 11.21 -7.99 16.09
N GLY A 78 10.39 -7.20 15.38
CA GLY A 78 9.31 -6.40 15.97
C GLY A 78 9.43 -4.89 15.73
N THR A 79 10.55 -4.40 15.22
CA THR A 79 10.68 -2.99 14.81
C THR A 79 9.79 -2.69 13.62
N LEU A 80 9.01 -1.61 13.72
CA LEU A 80 8.13 -1.13 12.66
C LEU A 80 8.83 0.00 11.90
N ALA A 81 9.44 -0.32 10.77
CA ALA A 81 10.04 0.66 9.88
C ALA A 81 8.97 1.33 9.02
N MET A 82 8.99 2.67 8.94
CA MET A 82 7.93 3.42 8.28
C MET A 82 8.13 3.56 6.77
N GLY A 83 9.37 3.74 6.33
CA GLY A 83 9.73 3.87 4.91
C GLY A 83 9.17 2.73 4.03
N PRO A 84 9.38 1.44 4.38
CA PRO A 84 8.89 0.31 3.58
C PRO A 84 7.35 0.20 3.51
N VAL A 85 6.63 0.75 4.50
CA VAL A 85 5.16 0.77 4.49
C VAL A 85 4.66 1.85 3.53
N GLY A 86 5.36 2.98 3.47
CA GLY A 86 5.03 4.10 2.60
C GLY A 86 3.86 4.95 3.09
N TYR A 87 3.52 5.97 2.30
CA TYR A 87 2.45 6.91 2.61
C TYR A 87 1.05 6.35 2.27
N ASP A 88 0.90 5.67 1.14
CA ASP A 88 -0.38 5.06 0.75
C ASP A 88 -0.49 3.64 1.33
N ILE A 89 -0.78 3.59 2.64
CA ILE A 89 -0.87 2.35 3.41
C ILE A 89 -1.89 1.42 2.75
N GLY A 90 -1.47 0.19 2.45
CA GLY A 90 -2.36 -0.81 1.84
C GLY A 90 -2.76 -0.50 0.40
N CYS A 91 -2.05 0.39 -0.30
CA CYS A 91 -2.15 0.50 -1.75
C CYS A 91 -1.88 -0.87 -2.38
N GLY A 92 -2.74 -1.25 -3.32
CA GLY A 92 -2.72 -2.59 -3.88
C GLY A 92 -3.80 -2.80 -4.90
N ILE A 93 -3.80 -4.00 -5.47
CA ILE A 93 -4.63 -4.38 -6.59
C ILE A 93 -5.63 -5.42 -6.14
N ALA A 94 -6.88 -5.27 -6.58
CA ALA A 94 -7.87 -6.33 -6.57
C ALA A 94 -8.41 -6.55 -7.97
N ALA A 95 -8.82 -7.79 -8.25
CA ALA A 95 -9.41 -8.17 -9.52
C ALA A 95 -10.74 -8.90 -9.28
N LEU A 96 -11.75 -8.54 -10.06
CA LEU A 96 -13.06 -9.20 -10.09
C LEU A 96 -13.25 -9.87 -11.43
N ARG A 97 -13.62 -11.15 -11.41
CA ARG A 97 -14.01 -11.89 -12.61
C ARG A 97 -15.46 -11.58 -12.95
N SER A 98 -15.73 -11.29 -14.21
CA SER A 98 -17.09 -11.19 -14.72
C SER A 98 -17.57 -12.53 -15.27
N ASP A 99 -18.86 -12.81 -15.13
CA ASP A 99 -19.52 -13.93 -15.80
C ASP A 99 -20.03 -13.54 -17.20
N VAL A 100 -19.83 -12.29 -17.63
CA VAL A 100 -20.15 -11.85 -19.00
C VAL A 100 -19.17 -12.48 -20.00
N PRO A 101 -19.66 -13.22 -21.02
CA PRO A 101 -18.81 -13.79 -22.05
C PRO A 101 -18.05 -12.71 -22.83
N ARG A 102 -16.78 -12.97 -23.17
CA ARG A 102 -15.96 -12.00 -23.93
C ARG A 102 -16.61 -11.48 -25.22
N PRO A 103 -17.30 -12.30 -26.05
CA PRO A 103 -17.95 -11.81 -27.26
C PRO A 103 -19.05 -10.76 -27.01
N GLU A 104 -19.63 -10.72 -25.81
CA GLU A 104 -20.66 -9.74 -25.46
C GLU A 104 -20.09 -8.36 -25.10
N ALA A 105 -18.79 -8.25 -24.79
CA ALA A 105 -18.13 -6.98 -24.55
C ALA A 105 -17.76 -6.27 -25.86
N THR A 106 -18.81 -5.91 -26.62
CA THR A 106 -18.69 -5.06 -27.81
C THR A 106 -18.13 -3.69 -27.42
N HIS A 107 -17.50 -3.00 -28.38
CA HIS A 107 -16.94 -1.67 -28.17
C HIS A 107 -17.94 -0.66 -27.58
N GLU A 108 -19.19 -0.73 -28.02
CA GLU A 108 -20.27 0.12 -27.53
C GLU A 108 -20.59 -0.16 -26.05
N LYS A 109 -20.79 -1.44 -25.70
CA LYS A 109 -21.06 -1.87 -24.32
C LYS A 109 -19.90 -1.54 -23.38
N VAL A 110 -18.66 -1.70 -23.84
CA VAL A 110 -17.46 -1.31 -23.07
C VAL A 110 -17.45 0.20 -22.82
N ARG A 111 -17.73 1.02 -23.83
CA ARG A 111 -17.82 2.48 -23.65
C ARG A 111 -18.94 2.87 -22.70
N GLU A 112 -20.09 2.24 -22.79
CA GLU A 112 -21.21 2.47 -21.89
C GLU A 112 -20.85 2.10 -20.44
N PHE A 113 -20.31 0.90 -20.24
CA PHE A 113 -19.81 0.44 -18.95
C PHE A 113 -18.80 1.43 -18.35
N SER A 114 -17.80 1.85 -19.12
CA SER A 114 -16.82 2.84 -18.66
C SER A 114 -17.48 4.16 -18.25
N ARG A 115 -18.47 4.65 -18.99
CA ARG A 115 -19.23 5.86 -18.58
C ARG A 115 -20.01 5.65 -17.29
N ARG A 116 -20.64 4.48 -17.11
CA ARG A 116 -21.36 4.13 -15.87
C ARG A 116 -20.40 4.03 -14.68
N VAL A 117 -19.20 3.49 -14.87
CA VAL A 117 -18.18 3.44 -13.80
C VAL A 117 -17.69 4.84 -13.46
N MET A 118 -17.33 5.65 -14.47
CA MET A 118 -16.85 7.02 -14.26
C MET A 118 -17.90 7.94 -13.62
N SER A 119 -19.20 7.67 -13.79
CA SER A 119 -20.25 8.45 -13.13
C SER A 119 -20.54 8.02 -11.69
N ARG A 120 -20.10 6.82 -11.28
CA ARG A 120 -20.40 6.25 -9.96
C ARG A 120 -19.20 6.21 -9.01
N VAL A 121 -17.97 6.23 -9.54
CA VAL A 121 -16.74 6.20 -8.74
C VAL A 121 -16.07 7.56 -8.81
N GLY A 122 -15.74 8.13 -7.64
CA GLY A 122 -14.95 9.36 -7.58
C GLY A 122 -13.52 9.14 -8.11
N LEU A 123 -13.18 9.79 -9.23
CA LEU A 123 -11.87 9.68 -9.90
C LEU A 123 -11.03 10.93 -9.69
N GLY A 124 -9.73 10.79 -9.50
CA GLY A 124 -8.80 11.92 -9.33
C GLY A 124 -8.52 12.30 -7.88
N ALA A 125 -7.58 13.22 -7.71
CA ALA A 125 -7.15 13.70 -6.40
C ALA A 125 -8.26 14.51 -5.71
N GLY A 126 -8.52 14.21 -4.43
CA GLY A 126 -9.54 14.90 -3.64
C GLY A 126 -10.98 14.46 -3.91
N SER A 127 -11.21 13.55 -4.85
CA SER A 127 -12.53 13.01 -5.15
C SER A 127 -13.14 12.29 -3.95
N LYS A 128 -14.46 12.43 -3.83
CA LYS A 128 -15.23 11.92 -2.71
C LYS A 128 -15.86 10.57 -3.06
N GLY A 129 -16.19 9.81 -2.04
CA GLY A 129 -17.00 8.60 -2.17
C GLY A 129 -18.19 8.64 -1.22
N GLU A 130 -18.38 7.57 -0.47
CA GLU A 130 -19.45 7.44 0.52
C GLU A 130 -19.26 8.40 1.70
N ARG A 131 -20.34 9.11 2.06
CA ARG A 131 -20.35 9.99 3.22
C ARG A 131 -20.75 9.21 4.47
N VAL A 132 -19.83 9.03 5.39
CA VAL A 132 -20.04 8.31 6.66
C VAL A 132 -19.88 9.24 7.85
N SER A 133 -20.55 8.95 8.97
CA SER A 133 -20.30 9.64 10.24
C SER A 133 -18.90 9.32 10.78
N ARG A 134 -18.43 10.05 11.80
CA ARG A 134 -17.12 9.77 12.41
C ARG A 134 -17.11 8.41 13.11
N GLU A 135 -18.20 8.08 13.79
CA GLU A 135 -18.39 6.82 14.50
C GLU A 135 -18.33 5.66 13.51
N ARG A 136 -19.10 5.77 12.41
CA ARG A 136 -19.10 4.77 11.34
C ARG A 136 -17.74 4.66 10.66
N PHE A 137 -17.03 5.76 10.49
CA PHE A 137 -15.67 5.74 9.95
C PHE A 137 -14.71 4.95 10.84
N GLN A 138 -14.74 5.20 12.17
CA GLN A 138 -13.92 4.47 13.13
C GLN A 138 -14.26 2.97 13.15
N GLU A 139 -15.54 2.61 13.04
CA GLU A 139 -15.96 1.21 12.88
C GLU A 139 -15.34 0.56 11.63
N VAL A 140 -15.38 1.26 10.49
CA VAL A 140 -14.84 0.74 9.22
C VAL A 140 -13.33 0.55 9.30
N ILE A 141 -12.57 1.50 9.84
CA ILE A 141 -11.11 1.34 9.92
C ILE A 141 -10.67 0.28 10.94
N ARG A 142 -11.50 -0.04 11.94
CA ARG A 142 -11.24 -1.16 12.85
C ARG A 142 -11.65 -2.51 12.26
N GLY A 143 -12.81 -2.55 11.60
CA GLY A 143 -13.45 -3.80 11.15
C GLY A 143 -13.23 -4.17 9.69
N GLY A 144 -12.62 -3.31 8.87
CA GLY A 144 -12.33 -3.58 7.47
C GLY A 144 -13.58 -3.99 6.68
N ALA A 145 -13.51 -5.11 5.96
CA ALA A 145 -14.64 -5.62 5.18
C ALA A 145 -15.80 -6.13 6.07
N GLU A 146 -15.50 -6.68 7.26
CA GLU A 146 -16.52 -7.16 8.21
C GLU A 146 -17.46 -6.01 8.64
N ALA A 147 -16.91 -4.82 8.89
CA ALA A 147 -17.70 -3.65 9.23
C ALA A 147 -18.71 -3.27 8.14
N LEU A 148 -18.42 -3.60 6.88
CA LEU A 148 -19.30 -3.38 5.72
C LEU A 148 -20.26 -4.56 5.45
N GLY A 149 -20.39 -5.49 6.40
CA GLY A 149 -21.25 -6.67 6.27
C GLY A 149 -20.80 -7.64 5.19
N ALA A 150 -19.50 -7.63 4.83
CA ALA A 150 -18.97 -8.54 3.82
C ALA A 150 -19.08 -10.00 4.27
N ARG A 151 -19.45 -10.89 3.34
CA ARG A 151 -19.35 -12.33 3.59
C ARG A 151 -17.87 -12.70 3.67
N ARG A 152 -17.53 -13.61 4.58
CA ARG A 152 -16.17 -14.14 4.71
C ARG A 152 -15.61 -14.57 3.34
N GLY A 153 -14.45 -14.03 2.97
CA GLY A 153 -13.79 -14.31 1.69
C GLY A 153 -14.29 -13.51 0.48
N SER A 154 -15.18 -12.54 0.66
CA SER A 154 -15.61 -11.64 -0.43
C SER A 154 -14.70 -10.41 -0.62
N ALA A 155 -13.60 -10.33 0.13
CA ALA A 155 -12.58 -9.30 0.04
C ALA A 155 -11.20 -9.96 0.19
N GLU A 156 -10.13 -9.23 -0.12
CA GLU A 156 -8.74 -9.72 0.00
C GLU A 156 -8.41 -10.22 1.42
N ARG A 157 -9.05 -9.61 2.42
CA ARG A 157 -8.99 -10.02 3.82
C ARG A 157 -10.23 -9.48 4.53
N ASP A 158 -10.77 -10.25 5.47
CA ASP A 158 -11.97 -9.84 6.22
C ASP A 158 -11.67 -8.61 7.10
N ARG A 159 -10.59 -8.69 7.89
CA ARG A 159 -10.02 -7.57 8.66
C ARG A 159 -8.54 -7.78 9.02
N ILE A 160 -7.86 -6.68 9.30
CA ILE A 160 -6.58 -6.61 10.00
C ILE A 160 -6.87 -6.16 11.44
N PRO A 161 -6.41 -6.89 12.48
CA PRO A 161 -6.71 -6.52 13.85
C PRO A 161 -6.20 -5.10 14.22
N VAL A 162 -7.11 -4.31 14.78
CA VAL A 162 -6.84 -3.01 15.43
C VAL A 162 -7.33 -3.15 16.87
N ASP A 163 -6.58 -2.66 17.84
CA ASP A 163 -7.00 -2.70 19.25
C ASP A 163 -8.33 -1.92 19.44
N ASP A 164 -9.24 -2.45 20.26
CA ASP A 164 -10.57 -1.86 20.48
C ASP A 164 -10.49 -0.43 21.06
N ASP A 165 -9.47 -0.16 21.88
CA ASP A 165 -9.21 1.14 22.52
C ASP A 165 -8.50 2.15 21.61
N TRP A 166 -8.17 1.77 20.37
CA TRP A 166 -7.46 2.64 19.44
C TRP A 166 -8.43 3.34 18.49
N ASP A 167 -8.38 4.68 18.48
CA ASP A 167 -9.10 5.55 17.57
C ASP A 167 -8.14 6.55 16.92
N VAL A 168 -8.51 7.02 15.72
CA VAL A 168 -7.84 8.16 15.09
C VAL A 168 -8.01 9.40 15.97
N ALA A 169 -6.89 10.03 16.33
CA ALA A 169 -6.88 11.26 17.13
C ALA A 169 -7.68 12.38 16.45
N ARG A 170 -8.39 13.22 17.22
CA ARG A 170 -9.32 14.23 16.69
C ARG A 170 -8.67 15.28 15.80
N ASP A 171 -7.41 15.59 16.04
CA ASP A 171 -6.57 16.55 15.34
C ASP A 171 -5.72 15.91 14.22
N SER A 172 -5.87 14.60 14.00
CA SER A 172 -5.10 13.87 12.98
C SER A 172 -5.41 14.36 11.57
N ARG A 173 -4.37 14.41 10.72
CA ARG A 173 -4.51 14.70 9.29
C ARG A 173 -5.25 13.59 8.54
N ALA A 174 -5.39 12.41 9.13
CA ALA A 174 -6.06 11.26 8.55
C ALA A 174 -7.56 11.48 8.31
N TRP A 175 -8.21 12.38 9.06
CA TRP A 175 -9.64 12.68 8.91
C TRP A 175 -10.05 13.14 7.50
N ARG A 176 -9.12 13.67 6.69
CA ARG A 176 -9.38 14.02 5.29
C ARG A 176 -9.80 12.82 4.43
N GLY A 177 -9.44 11.60 4.83
CA GLY A 177 -9.82 10.38 4.14
C GLY A 177 -11.26 9.94 4.43
N GLN A 178 -11.92 10.48 5.45
CA GLN A 178 -13.30 10.14 5.79
C GLN A 178 -14.26 10.33 4.59
N GLU A 179 -14.11 11.44 3.86
CA GLU A 179 -14.95 11.74 2.68
C GLU A 179 -14.50 11.01 1.40
N GLN A 180 -13.38 10.29 1.45
CA GLN A 180 -12.76 9.65 0.29
C GLN A 180 -13.00 8.14 0.23
N LEU A 181 -13.74 7.57 1.19
CA LEU A 181 -14.02 6.15 1.25
C LEU A 181 -14.91 5.74 0.06
N GLY A 182 -14.51 4.75 -0.72
CA GLY A 182 -15.16 4.38 -1.98
C GLY A 182 -14.72 5.21 -3.20
N SER A 183 -13.59 5.92 -3.13
CA SER A 183 -13.03 6.67 -4.26
C SER A 183 -11.73 6.05 -4.79
N LEU A 184 -11.45 6.25 -6.08
CA LEU A 184 -10.27 5.70 -6.72
C LEU A 184 -9.00 6.48 -6.34
N GLY A 185 -9.05 7.81 -6.54
CA GLY A 185 -7.90 8.68 -6.41
C GLY A 185 -7.21 9.09 -7.70
N GLY A 186 -6.03 9.70 -7.52
CA GLY A 186 -5.09 10.03 -8.60
C GLY A 186 -3.76 9.31 -8.40
N GLY A 187 -2.74 9.70 -9.18
CA GLY A 187 -1.45 9.00 -9.22
C GLY A 187 -1.53 7.78 -10.16
N ASN A 188 -0.93 6.67 -9.75
CA ASN A 188 -0.94 5.39 -10.49
C ASN A 188 -2.19 4.53 -10.23
N HIS A 189 -3.26 5.12 -9.69
CA HIS A 189 -4.51 4.42 -9.39
C HIS A 189 -5.42 4.36 -10.61
N PHE A 190 -5.99 3.19 -10.88
CA PHE A 190 -6.78 2.93 -12.08
C PHE A 190 -7.89 1.91 -11.85
N ILE A 191 -8.85 1.90 -12.78
CA ILE A 191 -9.82 0.80 -12.96
C ILE A 191 -9.70 0.40 -14.43
N GLU A 192 -9.44 -0.88 -14.69
CA GLU A 192 -9.24 -1.42 -16.03
C GLU A 192 -10.17 -2.61 -16.27
N LEU A 193 -10.80 -2.63 -17.44
CA LEU A 193 -11.44 -3.82 -17.99
C LEU A 193 -10.42 -4.58 -18.84
N GLN A 194 -10.12 -5.81 -18.43
CA GLN A 194 -9.12 -6.69 -19.03
C GLN A 194 -9.77 -8.02 -19.47
N HIS A 195 -9.02 -8.86 -20.18
CA HIS A 195 -9.44 -10.23 -20.49
C HIS A 195 -8.27 -11.21 -20.51
N ASP A 196 -8.52 -12.46 -20.16
CA ASP A 196 -7.56 -13.57 -20.27
C ASP A 196 -7.69 -14.37 -21.58
N GLY A 197 -8.60 -13.93 -22.46
CA GLY A 197 -8.92 -14.57 -23.74
C GLY A 197 -10.34 -15.17 -23.75
N GLU A 198 -10.80 -15.67 -22.61
CA GLU A 198 -12.12 -16.28 -22.45
C GLU A 198 -13.06 -15.40 -21.63
N ARG A 199 -12.52 -14.80 -20.56
CA ARG A 199 -13.28 -14.11 -19.52
C ARG A 199 -12.85 -12.66 -19.40
N LEU A 200 -13.80 -11.84 -18.97
CA LEU A 200 -13.56 -10.45 -18.64
C LEU A 200 -13.19 -10.32 -17.17
N TRP A 201 -12.27 -9.40 -16.90
CA TRP A 201 -11.78 -9.07 -15.58
C TRP A 201 -11.85 -7.56 -15.36
N ILE A 202 -12.25 -7.14 -14.17
CA ILE A 202 -12.06 -5.76 -13.72
C ILE A 202 -10.90 -5.78 -12.74
N MET A 203 -9.81 -5.09 -13.09
CA MET A 203 -8.71 -4.83 -12.17
C MET A 203 -8.82 -3.40 -11.65
N PHE A 204 -8.62 -3.19 -10.35
CA PHE A 204 -8.51 -1.85 -9.79
C PHE A 204 -7.35 -1.75 -8.81
N HIS A 205 -6.61 -0.65 -8.98
CA HIS A 205 -5.45 -0.30 -8.18
C HIS A 205 -5.80 0.95 -7.36
N THR A 206 -5.85 0.79 -6.04
CA THR A 206 -6.07 1.90 -5.10
C THR A 206 -5.63 1.51 -3.70
N GLY A 207 -5.64 2.46 -2.79
CA GLY A 207 -5.17 2.29 -1.42
C GLY A 207 -6.04 2.98 -0.39
N SER A 208 -5.39 3.49 0.64
CA SER A 208 -6.02 4.14 1.78
C SER A 208 -6.24 5.64 1.59
N ARG A 209 -5.97 6.15 0.38
CA ARG A 209 -6.29 7.53 -0.01
C ARG A 209 -5.62 8.54 0.94
N GLY A 210 -6.27 9.66 1.19
CA GLY A 210 -5.82 10.66 2.14
C GLY A 210 -5.76 10.15 3.58
N PHE A 211 -6.46 9.07 3.93
CA PHE A 211 -6.45 8.51 5.28
C PHE A 211 -5.06 7.96 5.63
N GLY A 212 -4.54 6.99 4.86
CA GLY A 212 -3.22 6.41 5.14
C GLY A 212 -2.09 7.41 5.03
N HIS A 213 -2.12 8.30 4.03
CA HIS A 213 -1.11 9.35 3.94
C HIS A 213 -1.19 10.28 5.17
N GLY A 214 -2.38 10.54 5.71
CA GLY A 214 -2.52 11.39 6.90
C GLY A 214 -1.93 10.72 8.13
N LEU A 215 -2.22 9.42 8.32
CA LEU A 215 -1.60 8.61 9.37
C LEU A 215 -0.08 8.57 9.23
N ALA A 216 0.43 8.28 8.03
CA ALA A 216 1.85 8.24 7.76
C ALA A 216 2.53 9.57 8.14
N THR A 217 1.99 10.71 7.67
CA THR A 217 2.51 12.04 8.03
C THR A 217 2.53 12.27 9.55
N ASP A 218 1.45 11.94 10.26
CA ASP A 218 1.37 12.14 11.71
C ASP A 218 2.38 11.28 12.47
N PHE A 219 2.58 10.03 12.07
CA PHE A 219 3.56 9.15 12.70
C PHE A 219 5.00 9.48 12.30
N PHE A 220 5.24 10.01 11.10
CA PHE A 220 6.56 10.48 10.71
C PHE A 220 6.98 11.69 11.54
N ASP A 221 6.06 12.62 11.83
CA ASP A 221 6.32 13.73 12.76
C ASP A 221 6.70 13.22 14.16
N LYS A 222 6.03 12.17 14.66
CA LYS A 222 6.35 11.53 15.96
C LYS A 222 7.72 10.83 15.94
N ALA A 223 8.03 10.09 14.87
CA ALA A 223 9.33 9.45 14.72
C ALA A 223 10.45 10.49 14.62
N ARG A 224 10.19 11.63 13.95
CA ARG A 224 11.12 12.74 13.87
C ARG A 224 11.45 13.30 15.25
N GLU A 225 10.44 13.51 16.08
CA GLU A 225 10.61 14.00 17.45
C GLU A 225 11.37 12.97 18.32
N GLU A 226 10.97 11.70 18.27
CA GLU A 226 11.59 10.64 19.09
C GLU A 226 13.06 10.40 18.75
N HIS A 227 13.42 10.45 17.47
CA HIS A 227 14.77 10.11 16.99
C HIS A 227 15.62 11.34 16.61
N GLY A 228 15.11 12.56 16.77
CA GLY A 228 15.81 13.79 16.39
C GLY A 228 16.12 13.90 14.89
N LEU A 229 15.25 13.39 14.02
CA LEU A 229 15.47 13.38 12.58
C LEU A 229 15.25 14.79 11.98
N SER A 230 15.96 15.11 10.89
CA SER A 230 15.65 16.29 10.09
C SER A 230 14.50 16.03 9.11
N ARG A 231 13.92 17.10 8.53
CA ARG A 231 12.81 16.99 7.55
C ARG A 231 13.16 16.15 6.31
N GLY A 232 14.44 16.01 5.96
CA GLY A 232 14.90 15.19 4.84
C GLY A 232 15.16 13.72 5.18
N GLN A 233 15.02 13.33 6.45
CA GLN A 233 15.32 11.98 6.95
C GLN A 233 14.06 11.19 7.33
N MET A 234 12.91 11.53 6.73
CA MET A 234 11.64 10.86 7.00
C MET A 234 11.77 9.33 6.87
N ASP A 235 12.62 8.90 5.97
CA ASP A 235 12.85 7.52 5.58
C ASP A 235 13.60 6.66 6.62
N LEU A 236 14.14 7.31 7.65
CA LEU A 236 14.76 6.66 8.81
C LEU A 236 13.79 6.54 9.99
N GLY A 237 12.51 6.91 9.81
CA GLY A 237 11.48 6.76 10.83
C GLY A 237 11.19 5.28 11.13
N TYR A 238 11.29 4.91 12.41
CA TYR A 238 10.89 3.60 12.90
C TYR A 238 10.36 3.68 14.33
N PHE A 239 9.68 2.64 14.79
CA PHE A 239 9.41 2.42 16.21
C PHE A 239 9.83 1.01 16.59
N ALA A 240 10.74 0.88 17.55
CA ALA A 240 11.10 -0.42 18.16
C ALA A 240 10.06 -0.80 19.23
N PRO A 241 9.95 -2.08 19.65
CA PRO A 241 8.94 -2.52 20.61
C PRO A 241 8.87 -1.75 21.93
N GLY A 242 9.98 -1.13 22.38
CA GLY A 242 10.01 -0.28 23.58
C GLY A 242 9.52 1.16 23.38
N SER A 243 9.24 1.60 22.16
CA SER A 243 8.76 2.96 21.89
C SER A 243 7.32 3.14 22.36
N ARG A 244 7.03 4.30 22.97
CA ARG A 244 5.66 4.71 23.34
C ARG A 244 4.72 4.81 22.12
N HIS A 245 5.27 5.00 20.92
CA HIS A 245 4.51 5.13 19.68
C HIS A 245 4.35 3.80 18.93
N TRP A 246 5.02 2.73 19.35
CA TRP A 246 5.02 1.43 18.67
C TRP A 246 3.61 0.85 18.49
N ARG A 247 2.85 0.72 19.59
CA ARG A 247 1.47 0.20 19.56
C ARG A 247 0.57 1.07 18.69
N GLY A 248 0.69 2.38 18.84
CA GLY A 248 -0.09 3.35 18.07
C GLY A 248 0.17 3.24 16.57
N TYR A 249 1.44 3.09 16.15
CA TYR A 249 1.77 2.98 14.73
C TYR A 249 1.33 1.64 14.16
N LYS A 250 1.47 0.54 14.90
CA LYS A 250 0.95 -0.77 14.51
C LYS A 250 -0.55 -0.71 14.20
N ASN A 251 -1.34 -0.11 15.09
CA ASN A 251 -2.78 0.07 14.88
C ASN A 251 -3.07 1.01 13.72
N ALA A 252 -2.29 2.07 13.53
CA ALA A 252 -2.45 2.99 12.39
C ALA A 252 -2.22 2.28 11.04
N VAL A 253 -1.19 1.45 10.92
CA VAL A 253 -0.93 0.66 9.70
C VAL A 253 -2.05 -0.35 9.47
N ALA A 254 -2.49 -1.05 10.51
CA ALA A 254 -3.63 -1.97 10.42
C ALA A 254 -4.93 -1.26 9.99
N ALA A 255 -5.22 -0.10 10.57
CA ALA A 255 -6.37 0.73 10.23
C ALA A 255 -6.30 1.25 8.78
N GLY A 256 -5.12 1.69 8.33
CA GLY A 256 -4.89 2.07 6.94
C GLY A 256 -5.14 0.92 5.97
N GLY A 257 -4.67 -0.29 6.30
CA GLY A 257 -4.95 -1.49 5.52
C GLY A 257 -6.44 -1.85 5.49
N ASN A 258 -7.14 -1.77 6.63
CA ASN A 258 -8.59 -1.97 6.70
C ASN A 258 -9.37 -0.97 5.87
N TYR A 259 -8.99 0.31 5.91
CA TYR A 259 -9.55 1.32 5.01
C TYR A 259 -9.36 0.89 3.56
N ALA A 260 -8.14 0.49 3.16
CA ALA A 260 -7.84 0.16 1.76
C ALA A 260 -8.66 -1.04 1.27
N ILE A 261 -8.82 -2.07 2.10
CA ILE A 261 -9.70 -3.23 1.88
C ILE A 261 -11.15 -2.77 1.70
N ALA A 262 -11.66 -1.95 2.63
CA ALA A 262 -13.02 -1.43 2.58
C ALA A 262 -13.26 -0.57 1.32
N ASN A 263 -12.30 0.28 0.96
CA ASN A 263 -12.33 1.12 -0.22
C ASN A 263 -12.45 0.29 -1.51
N ARG A 264 -11.60 -0.73 -1.66
CA ARG A 264 -11.63 -1.66 -2.78
C ARG A 264 -12.92 -2.47 -2.84
N LEU A 265 -13.45 -2.90 -1.69
CA LEU A 265 -14.73 -3.61 -1.64
C LEU A 265 -15.91 -2.72 -2.08
N ILE A 266 -15.95 -1.46 -1.63
CA ILE A 266 -17.00 -0.50 -2.03
C ILE A 266 -16.93 -0.25 -3.53
N ILE A 267 -15.74 0.04 -4.07
CA ILE A 267 -15.54 0.23 -5.51
C ILE A 267 -15.96 -1.02 -6.28
N GLY A 268 -15.56 -2.21 -5.80
CA GLY A 268 -15.93 -3.48 -6.41
C GLY A 268 -17.46 -3.68 -6.50
N ARG A 269 -18.20 -3.33 -5.45
CA ARG A 269 -19.67 -3.36 -5.44
C ARG A 269 -20.27 -2.37 -6.45
N VAL A 270 -19.75 -1.14 -6.50
CA VAL A 270 -20.21 -0.09 -7.43
C VAL A 270 -19.94 -0.46 -8.89
N VAL A 271 -18.76 -1.01 -9.18
CA VAL A 271 -18.37 -1.46 -10.51
C VAL A 271 -19.16 -2.70 -10.91
N GLY A 272 -19.35 -3.66 -9.99
CA GLY A 272 -20.21 -4.83 -10.23
C GLY A 272 -21.64 -4.42 -10.63
N ALA A 273 -22.21 -3.42 -9.96
CA ALA A 273 -23.52 -2.88 -10.31
C ALA A 273 -23.57 -2.15 -11.67
N ALA A 274 -22.43 -1.85 -12.31
CA ALA A 274 -22.38 -1.24 -13.65
C ALA A 274 -22.55 -2.26 -14.79
N PHE A 275 -22.48 -3.56 -14.50
CA PHE A 275 -22.78 -4.64 -15.44
C PHE A 275 -24.28 -4.88 -15.66
N ALA A 276 -25.12 -4.50 -14.68
CA ALA A 276 -26.57 -4.43 -14.83
C ALA A 276 -26.94 -3.13 -15.55
#